data_AF-A0A947FFW8-F1
#
_entry.id   AF-A0A947FFW8-F1
#
_cell.length_a   1.000
_cell.length_b   1.000
_cell.length_c   1.000
_cell.angle_alpha   90.00
_cell.angle_beta   90.00
_cell.angle_gamma   90.00
#
_symmetry.space_group_name_H-M   'P 1'
#
loop_
_entity.id
_entity.type
_entity.pdbx_description
1 polymer ?
#
loop_
_entity_poly.entity_id
_entity_poly.type
_entity_poly.pdbx_seq_one_letter_code
_entity_poly.pdbx_strand_id
1 'polypeptide(L)'
;MTMGFGKYAKGFNQPVDVLPGRAWVTVLAGTTINLCLGCLYAWSVWLKYLTDEKYMLAHGWAGAMTAEQASNPKSMCILVFALLMIPGGKIQDKYGPTVSATIGALFMGLGMIIAGTAK
;
A
#
# COMPACT_ATOMS: atom_id res chain seq x y z
N MET A 1 -16.70 -25.95 -30.14
CA MET A 1 -17.40 -26.32 -28.89
C MET A 1 -17.54 -25.04 -28.07
N THR A 2 -18.62 -24.32 -28.30
CA THR A 2 -18.85 -22.94 -27.84
C THR A 2 -19.51 -23.01 -26.47
N MET A 3 -18.72 -22.91 -25.40
CA MET A 3 -19.26 -22.92 -24.03
C MET A 3 -19.93 -21.58 -23.75
N GLY A 4 -21.26 -21.63 -23.58
CA GLY A 4 -22.13 -20.49 -23.38
C GLY A 4 -21.88 -19.75 -22.07
N PHE A 5 -21.54 -18.47 -22.18
CA PHE A 5 -21.67 -17.50 -21.11
C PHE A 5 -23.05 -16.86 -21.18
N GLY A 6 -23.96 -17.34 -20.34
CA GLY A 6 -25.31 -16.81 -20.22
C GLY A 6 -25.96 -17.31 -18.94
N LYS A 7 -25.47 -16.86 -17.79
CA LYS A 7 -26.15 -17.07 -16.51
C LYS A 7 -26.71 -15.73 -16.05
N TYR A 8 -27.99 -15.52 -16.33
CA TYR A 8 -28.78 -14.43 -15.80
C TYR A 8 -29.04 -14.66 -14.30
N ALA A 9 -28.75 -13.68 -13.45
CA ALA A 9 -29.19 -13.69 -12.06
C ALA A 9 -30.70 -13.39 -12.01
N LYS A 10 -31.47 -14.31 -11.45
CA LYS A 10 -32.94 -14.23 -11.41
C LYS A 10 -33.36 -13.02 -10.55
N GLY A 11 -33.84 -11.95 -11.19
CA GLY A 11 -34.36 -10.75 -10.52
C GLY A 11 -33.76 -9.41 -10.96
N PHE A 12 -32.67 -9.40 -11.73
CA PHE A 12 -32.10 -8.17 -12.31
C PHE A 12 -32.15 -8.27 -13.84
N ASN A 13 -33.04 -7.51 -14.48
CA ASN A 13 -33.13 -7.36 -15.94
C ASN A 13 -32.03 -6.42 -16.47
N GLN A 14 -30.77 -6.75 -16.16
CA GLN A 14 -29.60 -6.13 -16.74
C GLN A 14 -28.76 -7.27 -17.32
N PRO A 15 -28.29 -7.19 -18.59
CA PRO A 15 -27.25 -8.11 -19.03
C PRO A 15 -26.07 -7.95 -18.06
N VAL A 16 -25.50 -9.06 -17.55
CA VAL A 16 -24.15 -8.99 -16.99
C VAL A 16 -23.26 -8.64 -18.18
N ASP A 17 -23.00 -7.35 -18.33
CA ASP A 17 -22.15 -6.84 -19.40
C ASP A 17 -20.87 -7.68 -19.42
N VAL A 18 -20.53 -8.25 -20.57
CA VAL A 18 -19.21 -8.80 -20.87
C VAL A 18 -18.17 -7.98 -20.12
N LEU A 19 -17.47 -8.58 -19.13
CA LEU A 19 -16.60 -7.90 -18.15
C LEU A 19 -16.01 -6.63 -18.79
N PRO A 20 -16.54 -5.44 -18.49
CA PRO A 20 -16.09 -4.25 -19.20
C PRO A 20 -14.59 -4.16 -18.95
N GLY A 21 -13.76 -3.88 -19.97
CA GLY A 21 -12.30 -3.84 -19.80
C GLY A 21 -11.86 -2.97 -18.61
N ARG A 22 -12.69 -1.99 -18.26
CA ARG A 22 -12.60 -1.15 -17.07
C ARG A 22 -12.68 -1.89 -15.73
N ALA A 23 -13.41 -3.00 -15.62
CA ALA A 23 -13.48 -3.86 -14.44
C ALA A 23 -12.12 -4.51 -14.14
N TRP A 24 -11.42 -4.98 -15.17
CA TRP A 24 -10.06 -5.51 -15.03
C TRP A 24 -9.08 -4.43 -14.56
N VAL A 25 -9.20 -3.20 -15.07
CA VAL A 25 -8.38 -2.07 -14.63
C VAL A 25 -8.62 -1.74 -13.15
N THR A 26 -9.88 -1.74 -12.68
CA THR A 26 -10.18 -1.49 -11.26
C THR A 26 -9.68 -2.60 -10.34
N VAL A 27 -9.74 -3.86 -10.79
CA VAL A 27 -9.20 -5.00 -10.02
C VAL A 27 -7.69 -4.87 -9.89
N LEU A 28 -6.98 -4.63 -10.99
CA LEU A 28 -5.53 -4.42 -10.99
C LEU A 28 -5.14 -3.23 -10.10
N ALA A 29 -5.86 -2.10 -10.20
CA ALA A 29 -5.62 -0.94 -9.34
C ALA A 29 -5.81 -1.28 -7.86
N GLY A 30 -6.88 -2.00 -7.51
CA GLY A 30 -7.12 -2.46 -6.13
C GLY A 30 -6.04 -3.44 -5.64
N THR A 31 -5.58 -4.35 -6.48
CA THR A 31 -4.47 -5.27 -6.17
C THR A 31 -3.17 -4.50 -5.95
N THR A 32 -2.84 -3.51 -6.77
CA THR A 32 -1.65 -2.68 -6.60
C THR A 32 -1.70 -1.90 -5.28
N ILE A 33 -2.84 -1.31 -4.92
CA ILE A 33 -3.00 -0.60 -3.64
C ILE A 33 -2.81 -1.56 -2.45
N ASN A 34 -3.40 -2.76 -2.52
CA ASN A 34 -3.19 -3.79 -1.49
C ASN A 34 -1.72 -4.24 -1.41
N LEU A 35 -1.02 -4.35 -2.53
CA LEU A 35 0.40 -4.67 -2.56
C LEU A 35 1.24 -3.55 -1.92
N CYS A 36 0.88 -2.28 -2.15
CA CYS A 36 1.54 -1.15 -1.51
C CYS A 36 1.36 -1.14 0.03
N LEU A 37 0.23 -1.63 0.56
CA LEU A 37 0.08 -1.84 2.01
C LEU A 37 1.13 -2.81 2.57
N GLY A 38 1.63 -3.73 1.73
CA GLY A 38 2.71 -4.65 2.06
C GLY A 38 4.07 -3.98 2.36
N CYS A 39 4.28 -2.71 2.00
CA CYS A 39 5.51 -1.98 2.33
C CYS A 39 5.73 -1.87 3.85
N LEU A 40 4.66 -1.73 4.64
CA LEU A 40 4.75 -1.74 6.11
C LEU A 40 5.15 -3.13 6.64
N TYR A 41 4.74 -4.20 5.95
CA TYR A 41 5.15 -5.56 6.31
C TYR A 41 6.63 -5.80 6.00
N ALA A 42 7.13 -5.28 4.86
CA ALA A 42 8.54 -5.38 4.49
C ALA A 42 9.47 -4.78 5.55
N TRP A 43 9.05 -3.74 6.28
CA TRP A 43 9.81 -3.18 7.40
C TRP A 43 10.16 -4.22 8.48
N SER A 44 9.30 -5.22 8.69
CA SER A 44 9.55 -6.30 9.66
C SER A 44 10.77 -7.15 9.30
N VAL A 45 11.12 -7.22 8.01
CA VAL A 45 12.34 -7.88 7.54
C VAL A 45 13.56 -6.99 7.80
N TRP A 46 13.44 -5.68 7.55
CA TRP A 46 14.48 -4.69 7.84
C TRP A 46 14.86 -4.64 9.32
N LEU A 47 13.90 -4.81 10.24
CA LEU A 47 14.18 -4.92 11.68
C LEU A 47 15.22 -6.00 11.98
N LYS A 48 15.14 -7.15 11.30
CA LYS A 48 16.11 -8.24 11.51
C LYS A 48 17.51 -7.81 11.07
N TYR A 49 17.65 -7.16 9.91
CA TYR A 49 18.93 -6.68 9.40
C TYR A 49 19.52 -5.51 10.22
N LEU A 50 18.68 -4.61 10.74
CA LEU A 50 19.10 -3.46 11.57
C LEU A 50 19.52 -3.86 13.00
N THR A 51 19.01 -4.99 13.50
CA THR A 51 19.38 -5.52 14.82
C THR A 51 20.61 -6.45 14.74
N ASP A 52 21.07 -6.76 13.52
CA ASP A 52 22.15 -7.71 13.27
C ASP A 52 23.49 -6.96 13.12
N GLU A 53 24.37 -7.15 14.11
CA GLU A 53 25.58 -6.34 14.33
C GLU A 53 26.56 -6.40 13.15
N LYS A 54 26.62 -7.54 12.46
CA LYS A 54 27.49 -7.76 11.28
C LYS A 54 27.12 -6.86 10.08
N TYR A 55 25.84 -6.58 9.87
CA TYR A 55 25.38 -5.79 8.73
C TYR A 55 25.47 -4.28 9.00
N MET A 56 25.25 -3.86 10.25
CA MET A 56 25.39 -2.47 10.68
C MET A 56 26.84 -2.00 10.68
N LEU A 57 27.78 -2.85 11.13
CA LEU A 57 29.22 -2.57 11.06
C LEU A 57 29.74 -2.48 9.61
N ALA A 58 29.22 -3.30 8.69
CA ALA A 58 29.60 -3.26 7.28
C ALA A 58 29.15 -1.98 6.55
N HIS A 59 28.14 -1.27 7.09
CA HIS A 59 27.66 0.01 6.58
C HIS A 59 28.23 1.23 7.35
N GLY A 60 29.20 1.02 8.26
CA GLY A 60 29.90 2.10 8.97
C GLY A 60 29.14 2.69 10.17
N TRP A 61 28.12 2.00 10.68
CA TRP A 61 27.36 2.44 11.85
C TRP A 61 28.01 1.95 13.16
N ALA A 62 27.97 2.78 14.20
CA ALA A 62 28.71 2.59 15.46
C ALA A 62 28.21 1.43 16.36
N GLY A 63 27.14 0.72 15.97
CA GLY A 63 26.61 -0.44 16.69
C GLY A 63 25.23 -0.87 16.16
N ALA A 64 24.79 -2.09 16.52
CA ALA A 64 23.44 -2.57 16.22
C ALA A 64 22.40 -1.67 16.89
N MET A 65 21.36 -1.27 16.16
CA MET A 65 20.25 -0.53 16.77
C MET A 65 19.41 -1.50 17.61
N THR A 66 19.09 -1.11 18.85
CA THR A 66 18.17 -1.86 19.70
C THR A 66 16.83 -2.05 18.97
N ALA A 67 16.23 -3.25 19.06
CA ALA A 67 14.99 -3.61 18.37
C ALA A 67 13.85 -2.59 18.58
N GLU A 68 13.81 -1.91 19.73
CA GLU A 68 12.87 -0.83 20.02
C GLU A 68 13.08 0.40 19.10
N GLN A 69 14.32 0.85 18.91
CA GLN A 69 14.63 2.00 18.07
C GLN A 69 14.29 1.74 16.60
N ALA A 70 14.58 0.53 16.12
CA ALA A 70 14.25 0.11 14.75
C ALA A 70 12.73 -0.05 14.54
N SER A 71 11.97 -0.30 15.62
CA SER A 71 10.52 -0.43 15.60
C SER A 71 9.75 0.89 15.60
N ASN A 72 10.37 1.98 16.07
CA ASN A 72 9.70 3.28 16.20
C ASN A 72 9.16 3.84 14.86
N PRO A 73 9.88 3.75 13.73
CA PRO A 73 9.40 4.28 12.45
C PRO A 73 8.12 3.59 11.96
N LYS A 74 8.01 2.25 12.09
CA LYS A 74 6.80 1.52 11.67
C LYS A 74 5.58 1.94 12.51
N SER A 75 5.76 2.12 13.81
CA SER A 75 4.68 2.52 14.72
C SER A 75 4.24 3.95 14.45
N MET A 76 5.19 4.86 14.20
CA MET A 76 4.90 6.24 13.80
C MET A 76 4.15 6.30 12.47
N CYS A 77 4.51 5.47 11.48
CA CYS A 77 3.77 5.36 10.22
C CYS A 77 2.31 4.94 10.43
N ILE A 78 2.06 3.95 11.28
CA ILE A 78 0.70 3.47 11.58
C ILE A 78 -0.12 4.54 12.31
N LEU A 79 0.48 5.27 13.26
CA LEU A 79 -0.17 6.38 13.95
C LEU A 79 -0.57 7.50 12.97
N VAL A 80 0.34 7.91 12.10
CA VAL A 80 0.07 8.93 11.08
C VAL A 80 -0.99 8.43 10.09
N PHE A 81 -0.93 7.17 9.68
CA PHE A 81 -1.93 6.55 8.81
C PHE A 81 -3.33 6.57 9.45
N ALA A 82 -3.45 6.23 10.73
CA ALA A 82 -4.71 6.27 11.46
C ALA A 82 -5.28 7.69 11.55
N LEU A 83 -4.43 8.69 11.81
CA LEU A 83 -4.85 10.11 11.83
C LEU A 83 -5.29 10.58 10.45
N LEU A 84 -4.59 10.19 9.39
CA LEU A 84 -4.91 10.55 8.01
C LEU A 84 -6.14 9.83 7.47
N MET A 85 -6.55 8.70 8.05
CA MET A 85 -7.76 7.97 7.65
C MET A 85 -9.04 8.81 7.85
N ILE A 86 -9.06 9.71 8.83
CA ILE A 86 -10.20 10.58 9.13
C ILE A 86 -10.47 11.62 8.01
N PRO A 87 -9.51 12.48 7.62
CA PRO A 87 -9.69 13.37 6.47
C PRO A 87 -9.63 12.62 5.13
N GLY A 88 -8.85 11.54 5.05
CA GLY A 88 -8.71 10.73 3.84
C GLY A 88 -10.02 10.08 3.41
N GLY A 89 -10.78 9.51 4.36
CA GLY A 89 -12.12 8.98 4.10
C GLY A 89 -13.08 10.05 3.59
N LYS A 90 -13.07 11.25 4.20
CA LYS A 90 -13.89 12.38 3.73
C LYS A 90 -13.56 12.83 2.30
N ILE A 91 -12.28 12.85 1.93
CA ILE A 91 -11.84 13.20 0.58
C ILE A 91 -12.24 12.09 -0.41
N GLN A 92 -12.10 10.83 -0.01
CA GLN A 92 -12.49 9.67 -0.81
C GLN A 92 -14.00 9.63 -1.07
N ASP A 93 -14.83 9.96 -0.07
CA ASP A 93 -16.29 9.98 -0.21
C ASP A 93 -16.77 11.15 -1.08
N LYS A 94 -16.08 12.31 -1.01
CA LYS A 94 -16.48 13.52 -1.74
C LYS A 94 -15.98 13.58 -3.19
N TYR A 95 -14.73 13.17 -3.44
CA TYR A 95 -14.06 13.30 -4.74
C TYR A 95 -13.83 11.97 -5.45
N GLY A 96 -14.23 10.86 -4.82
CA GLY A 96 -14.09 9.52 -5.34
C GLY A 96 -12.73 8.88 -5.04
N PRO A 97 -12.64 7.54 -5.21
CA PRO A 97 -11.48 6.74 -4.82
C PRO A 97 -10.20 7.04 -5.61
N THR A 98 -10.32 7.47 -6.87
CA THR A 98 -9.18 7.72 -7.76
C THR A 98 -8.36 8.92 -7.34
N VAL A 99 -9.00 10.00 -6.87
CA VAL A 99 -8.31 11.22 -6.42
C VAL A 99 -7.53 10.95 -5.14
N SER A 100 -8.16 10.28 -4.18
CA SER A 100 -7.51 9.87 -2.92
C SER A 100 -6.32 8.95 -3.18
N ALA A 101 -6.47 7.94 -4.06
CA ALA A 101 -5.40 7.02 -4.41
C ALA A 101 -4.20 7.71 -5.08
N THR A 102 -4.45 8.67 -5.97
CA THR A 102 -3.38 9.39 -6.68
C THR A 102 -2.57 10.28 -5.74
N ILE A 103 -3.25 11.01 -4.84
CA ILE A 103 -2.58 11.86 -3.83
C ILE A 103 -1.75 10.98 -2.89
N GLY A 104 -2.31 9.86 -2.41
CA GLY A 104 -1.59 8.92 -1.56
C GLY A 104 -0.35 8.33 -2.24
N ALA A 105 -0.46 7.93 -3.51
CA ALA A 105 0.66 7.40 -4.29
C ALA A 105 1.77 8.44 -4.51
N LEU A 106 1.41 9.70 -4.80
CA LEU A 106 2.39 10.78 -4.96
C LEU A 106 3.13 11.07 -3.67
N PHE A 107 2.42 11.21 -2.54
CA PHE A 107 3.04 11.44 -1.23
C PHE A 107 3.94 10.27 -0.83
N MET A 108 3.53 9.03 -1.08
CA MET A 108 4.33 7.85 -0.78
C MET A 108 5.57 7.75 -1.67
N GLY A 109 5.45 8.03 -2.97
CA GLY A 109 6.58 8.07 -3.89
C GLY A 109 7.61 9.14 -3.50
N LEU A 110 7.16 10.35 -3.16
CA LEU A 110 8.02 11.41 -2.64
C LEU A 110 8.70 10.99 -1.33
N GLY A 111 7.95 10.38 -0.41
CA GLY A 111 8.49 9.87 0.85
C GLY A 111 9.59 8.82 0.66
N MET A 112 9.42 7.90 -0.29
CA MET A 112 10.44 6.90 -0.61
C MET A 112 11.70 7.51 -1.23
N ILE A 113 11.55 8.50 -2.12
CA ILE A 113 12.70 9.20 -2.72
C ILE A 113 13.47 9.94 -1.62
N ILE A 114 12.78 10.67 -0.74
CA ILE A 114 13.41 11.39 0.37
C ILE A 114 14.13 10.40 1.30
N ALA A 115 13.49 9.29 1.67
CA ALA A 115 14.08 8.27 2.52
C ALA A 115 15.34 7.63 1.89
N GLY A 116 15.35 7.42 0.57
CA GLY A 116 16.53 6.91 -0.14
C GLY A 116 17.68 7.92 -0.24
N THR A 117 17.39 9.21 -0.13
CA THR A 117 18.40 10.29 -0.14
C THR A 117 18.88 10.70 1.26
N ALA A 118 18.19 10.25 2.32
CA ALA A 118 18.62 10.48 3.69
C ALA A 118 19.91 9.70 3.96
N LYS A 119 21.00 10.43 4.24
CA LYS A 119 22.31 9.89 4.63
C LYS A 119 22.32 9.49 6.10
#